data_AF-A0A0L8IAC8-F1
#
_entry.id   AF-A0A0L8IAC8-F1
#
_cell.length_a   1.000
_cell.length_b   1.000
_cell.length_c   1.000
_cell.angle_alpha   90.00
_cell.angle_beta   90.00
_cell.angle_gamma   90.00
#
_symmetry.space_group_name_H-M   'P 1'
#
loop_
_entity.id
_entity.type
_entity.pdbx_description
1 polymer ?
#
loop_
_entity_poly.entity_id
_entity_poly.type
_entity_poly.pdbx_seq_one_letter_code
_entity_poly.pdbx_strand_id
1 'polypeptide(L)' 'FRWFHRDITRQKAEDILKENVDGSFLIRKSVTNIGEYSLSVHHQSQMFHYQIQFKDNKISLDTKIYFKDLYKLIE' A
#
# COMPACT_ATOMS: atom_id res chain seq x y z
N PHE A 1 2.10 -11.37 -9.22
CA PHE A 1 3.15 -10.79 -8.35
C PHE A 1 2.71 -10.89 -6.88
N ARG A 2 3.62 -10.74 -5.90
CA ARG A 2 3.22 -10.76 -4.48
C ARG A 2 2.63 -9.41 -4.11
N TRP A 3 1.55 -9.39 -3.35
CA TRP A 3 0.90 -8.15 -2.91
C TRP A 3 1.55 -7.57 -1.64
N PHE A 4 2.46 -8.29 -0.97
CA PHE A 4 3.16 -7.81 0.22
C PHE A 4 4.67 -7.91 0.06
N HIS A 5 5.36 -6.79 0.32
CA HIS A 5 6.81 -6.65 0.19
C HIS A 5 7.40 -6.00 1.44
N ARG A 6 8.36 -6.65 2.09
CA ARG A 6 8.97 -6.09 3.31
C ARG A 6 9.98 -4.98 3.01
N ASP A 7 10.81 -5.16 1.99
CA ASP A 7 12.01 -4.33 1.80
C ASP A 7 12.09 -3.78 0.37
N ILE A 8 11.06 -3.03 -0.05
CA ILE A 8 11.09 -2.34 -1.35
C ILE A 8 10.84 -0.85 -1.21
N THR A 9 11.54 -0.07 -2.02
CA THR A 9 11.36 1.37 -2.11
C THR A 9 10.06 1.72 -2.84
N ARG A 10 9.63 2.98 -2.71
CA ARG A 10 8.52 3.52 -3.51
C ARG A 10 8.77 3.32 -5.01
N GLN A 11 9.97 3.67 -5.48
CA GLN A 11 10.31 3.55 -6.89
C GLN A 11 10.22 2.10 -7.38
N LYS A 12 10.76 1.15 -6.60
CA LYS A 12 10.68 -0.27 -6.98
C LYS A 12 9.26 -0.79 -7.01
N ALA A 13 8.39 -0.28 -6.13
CA ALA A 13 6.96 -0.59 -6.17
C ALA A 13 6.29 -0.06 -7.44
N GLU A 14 6.60 1.17 -7.86
CA GLU A 14 6.10 1.73 -9.12
C GLU A 14 6.55 0.90 -10.32
N ASP A 15 7.81 0.49 -10.37
CA ASP A 15 8.35 -0.33 -11.47
C ASP A 15 7.61 -1.67 -11.57
N ILE A 16 7.43 -2.36 -10.43
CA ILE A 16 6.67 -3.62 -10.37
C ILE A 16 5.23 -3.39 -10.84
N LEU A 17 4.57 -2.33 -10.38
CA LEU A 17 3.17 -2.09 -10.71
C LEU A 17 2.96 -1.66 -12.17
N LYS A 18 3.91 -0.92 -12.78
CA LYS A 18 3.90 -0.55 -14.21
C LYS A 18 4.00 -1.77 -15.13
N GLU A 19 4.73 -2.80 -14.71
CA GLU A 19 4.86 -4.06 -15.43
C GLU A 19 3.61 -4.96 -15.29
N ASN A 20 2.65 -4.58 -14.45
CA ASN A 20 1.42 -5.34 -14.19
C ASN A 20 0.17 -4.59 -14.67
N VAL A 21 -0.97 -5.27 -14.59
CA VAL A 21 -2.26 -4.76 -15.09
C VAL A 21 -2.76 -3.55 -14.29
N ASP A 22 -3.58 -2.72 -14.93
CA ASP A 22 -4.30 -1.66 -14.22
C ASP A 22 -5.17 -2.24 -13.09
N GLY A 23 -5.25 -1.53 -11.96
CA GLY A 23 -5.85 -2.03 -10.72
C GLY A 23 -4.90 -2.85 -9.84
N SER A 24 -3.66 -3.09 -10.27
CA SER A 24 -2.65 -3.76 -9.46
C SER A 24 -2.29 -2.94 -8.21
N PHE A 25 -2.09 -3.62 -7.09
CA PHE A 25 -1.67 -2.99 -5.84
C PHE A 25 -0.65 -3.84 -5.08
N LEU A 26 0.14 -3.20 -4.25
CA LEU A 26 0.99 -3.88 -3.28
C LEU A 26 1.17 -3.06 -2.02
N ILE A 27 1.48 -3.74 -0.92
CA ILE A 27 1.82 -3.15 0.37
C ILE A 27 3.32 -3.30 0.57
N ARG A 28 3.96 -2.21 0.95
CA ARG A 28 5.39 -2.16 1.27
C ARG A 28 5.62 -1.61 2.67
N LYS A 29 6.64 -2.12 3.38
CA LYS A 29 7.14 -1.43 4.58
C LYS A 29 7.83 -0.14 4.15
N SER A 30 7.68 0.93 4.93
CA SER A 30 8.42 2.15 4.69
C SER A 30 9.87 1.95 5.08
N VAL A 31 10.79 2.18 4.14
CA VAL A 31 12.24 2.12 4.39
C VAL A 31 12.70 3.35 5.17
N THR A 32 12.01 4.49 5.00
CA THR A 32 12.33 5.75 5.67
C THR A 32 11.70 5.86 7.05
N ASN A 33 10.50 5.28 7.24
CA ASN A 33 9.77 5.36 8.50
C ASN A 33 9.64 3.97 9.12
N ILE A 34 10.56 3.65 10.02
CA ILE A 34 10.64 2.32 10.67
C ILE A 34 9.32 2.04 11.40
N GLY A 35 8.65 0.96 11.00
CA GLY A 35 7.37 0.51 11.60
C GLY A 35 6.13 0.90 10.81
N GLU A 36 6.27 1.72 9.77
CA GLU A 36 5.14 2.11 8.92
C GLU A 36 5.02 1.24 7.67
N TYR A 37 3.80 1.19 7.14
CA TYR A 37 3.49 0.52 5.87
C TYR A 37 2.87 1.51 4.90
N SER A 38 2.94 1.20 3.60
CA SER A 38 2.30 1.98 2.55
C SER A 38 1.63 1.04 1.55
N LEU A 39 0.42 1.39 1.13
CA LEU A 39 -0.26 0.80 0.00
C LEU A 39 0.11 1.58 -1.26
N SER A 40 0.62 0.90 -2.28
CA SER A 40 0.85 1.46 -3.62
C SER A 40 -0.16 0.85 -4.58
N VAL A 41 -0.82 1.67 -5.40
CA VAL A 41 -1.86 1.26 -6.35
C VAL A 41 -1.56 1.86 -7.73
N HIS A 42 -1.67 1.03 -8.77
CA HIS A 42 -1.67 1.45 -10.16
C HIS A 42 -3.09 1.47 -10.68
N HIS A 43 -3.58 2.63 -11.09
CA HIS A 43 -4.92 2.78 -11.62
C HIS A 43 -4.96 3.91 -12.64
N GLN A 44 -5.57 3.64 -13.79
CA GLN A 44 -5.68 4.54 -14.94
C GLN A 44 -4.32 5.15 -15.35
N SER A 45 -3.28 4.32 -15.44
CA SER A 45 -1.90 4.75 -15.76
C SER A 45 -1.28 5.71 -14.74
N GLN A 46 -1.87 5.82 -13.54
CA GLN A 46 -1.42 6.70 -12.47
C GLN A 46 -1.05 5.89 -11.22
N MET A 47 -0.05 6.37 -10.48
CA MET A 47 0.44 5.73 -9.26
C MET A 47 -0.04 6.48 -8.03
N PHE A 48 -0.72 5.75 -7.14
CA PHE A 48 -1.21 6.25 -5.86
C PHE A 48 -0.46 5.57 -4.73
N HIS A 49 -0.14 6.34 -3.68
CA HIS A 49 0.49 5.81 -2.49
C HIS A 49 -0.21 6.33 -1.25
N TYR A 50 -0.65 5.40 -0.39
CA TYR A 50 -1.36 5.68 0.84
C TYR A 50 -0.54 5.17 2.02
N GLN A 51 -0.43 5.99 3.07
CA GLN A 51 0.23 5.57 4.30
C GLN A 51 -0.74 4.75 5.13
N ILE A 52 -0.32 3.56 5.54
CA ILE A 52 -1.11 2.69 6.39
C ILE A 52 -0.78 3.04 7.84
N GLN A 53 -1.77 3.54 8.56
CA GLN A 53 -1.66 3.83 9.99
C GLN A 53 -2.34 2.74 10.80
N PHE A 54 -1.68 2.32 11.88
CA PHE A 54 -2.20 1.38 12.86
C PHE A 54 -2.45 2.11 14.16
N LYS A 55 -3.71 2.20 14.58
CA LYS A 55 -4.11 2.83 15.85
C LYS A 55 -5.24 2.04 16.48
N ASP A 56 -5.13 1.74 17.78
CA ASP A 56 -6.16 1.04 18.57
C ASP A 56 -6.67 -0.26 17.91
N ASN A 57 -5.75 -1.08 17.37
CA ASN A 57 -6.05 -2.29 16.59
C ASN A 57 -6.89 -2.06 15.31
N LYS A 58 -6.87 -0.86 14.74
CA LYS A 58 -7.54 -0.50 13.48
C LYS A 58 -6.54 -0.01 12.43
N ILE A 59 -6.89 -0.20 11.17
CA ILE A 59 -6.08 0.18 10.01
C ILE A 59 -6.75 1.37 9.30
N SER A 60 -6.00 2.43 8.96
CA SER A 60 -6.52 3.54 8.15
C SER A 60 -5.53 4.00 7.08
N LEU A 61 -6.03 4.41 5.91
CA LEU A 61 -5.22 4.98 4.82
C LEU A 61 -5.18 6.52 4.77
N ASP A 62 -6.17 7.19 5.36
CA ASP A 62 -6.36 8.65 5.27
C ASP A 62 -6.76 9.27 6.62
N THR A 63 -6.48 8.62 7.75
CA THR A 63 -6.88 9.05 9.12
C THR A 63 -8.39 9.25 9.37
N LYS A 64 -9.23 9.27 8.32
CA LYS A 64 -10.67 9.55 8.36
C LYS A 64 -11.52 8.29 8.32
N ILE A 65 -10.96 7.19 7.79
CA ILE A 65 -11.69 5.92 7.62
C ILE A 65 -10.84 4.80 8.23
N TYR A 66 -11.44 4.08 9.18
CA TYR A 66 -10.82 2.96 9.89
C TYR A 66 -11.46 1.64 9.47
N PHE A 67 -10.62 0.68 9.10
CA PHE A 67 -10.99 -0.67 8.72
C PHE A 67 -10.56 -1.67 9.81
N LYS A 68 -11.34 -2.74 9.97
CA LYS A 68 -11.10 -3.79 10.97
C LYS A 68 -9.89 -4.65 10.62
N ASP A 69 -9.63 -4.83 9.33
CA ASP A 69 -8.52 -5.61 8.80
C ASP A 69 -8.21 -5.15 7.36
N LEU A 70 -7.10 -5.67 6.83
CA LEU A 70 -6.62 -5.33 5.49
C LEU A 70 -7.55 -5.87 4.39
N TYR A 71 -8.31 -6.93 4.65
CA TYR A 71 -9.21 -7.52 3.66
C TYR A 71 -10.36 -6.56 3.34
N LYS A 72 -10.92 -5.89 4.35
CA LYS A 72 -11.94 -4.84 4.17
C LYS A 72 -11.45 -3.57 3.48
N LEU A 73 -10.15 -3.42 3.28
CA LEU A 73 -9.58 -2.32 2.50
C LEU A 73 -9.57 -2.64 1.00
N ILE A 74 -9.66 -3.92 0.65
CA ILE A 74 -9.46 -4.45 -0.70
C ILE A 74 -10.81 -4.91 -1.32
N GLU A 75 -11.82 -5.20 -0.49
CA GLU A 75 -13.22 -5.46 -0.88
C GLU A 75 -14.02 -4.17 -1.10
#